data_AF-A0A5J6LHP0-F1
#
_entry.id   AF-A0A5J6LHP0-F1
#
_cell.length_a   1.000
_cell.length_b   1.000
_cell.length_c   1.000
_cell.angle_alpha   90.00
_cell.angle_beta   90.00
_cell.angle_gamma   90.00
#
_symmetry.space_group_name_H-M   'P 1'
#
loop_
_entity.id
_entity.type
_entity.pdbx_description
1 polymer ?
#
loop_
_entity_poly.entity_id
_entity_poly.type
_entity_poly.pdbx_seq_one_letter_code
_entity_poly.pdbx_strand_id
1 'polypeptide(L)'
;MRQENRYSNGIRLLELVIIVILIGILATLGIHRISAMQTEARQLLVENFAQSLQLAGTMTYMQTSAVGELGNPDYQLVSQGLGQGDSIQVSYGYPAIENTDNLMRLFDQLSGRWHFSTNGEWLNARVDNLSDCAVAYRPPHQPTEQPQVVKQIQGC
;
A
#
# COMPACT_ATOMS: atom_id res chain seq x y z
N MET A 1 -68.31 18.05 10.16
CA MET A 1 -67.68 18.03 8.83
C MET A 1 -66.34 17.31 8.96
N ARG A 2 -66.25 16.04 8.53
CA ARG A 2 -65.04 15.23 8.59
C ARG A 2 -64.66 14.93 7.14
N GLN A 3 -63.68 15.65 6.61
CA GLN A 3 -63.10 15.34 5.31
C GLN A 3 -62.17 14.13 5.50
N GLU A 4 -62.62 12.95 5.08
CA GLU A 4 -61.74 11.80 4.89
C GLU A 4 -60.91 12.02 3.63
N ASN A 5 -59.63 12.33 3.83
CA ASN A 5 -58.62 12.29 2.78
C ASN A 5 -58.44 10.83 2.32
N ARG A 6 -59.17 10.43 1.28
CA ARG A 6 -58.95 9.14 0.62
C ARG A 6 -57.85 9.25 -0.43
N TYR A 7 -56.62 9.46 0.01
CA TYR A 7 -55.43 9.07 -0.75
C TYR A 7 -54.70 7.98 0.00
N SER A 8 -55.38 6.86 0.20
CA SER A 8 -54.77 5.63 0.69
C SER A 8 -55.46 4.49 -0.04
N ASN A 9 -54.85 4.02 -1.12
CA ASN A 9 -55.09 2.71 -1.73
C ASN A 9 -54.00 2.45 -2.77
N GLY A 10 -52.87 1.90 -2.30
CA GLY A 10 -51.89 1.14 -3.09
C GLY A 10 -50.94 1.97 -3.93
N ILE A 11 -49.64 1.88 -3.62
CA ILE A 11 -48.59 2.07 -4.65
C ILE A 11 -49.04 1.23 -5.85
N ARG A 12 -49.22 1.84 -7.02
CA ARG A 12 -49.70 1.12 -8.20
C ARG A 12 -48.72 -0.02 -8.45
N LEU A 13 -49.17 -1.26 -8.60
CA LEU A 13 -48.28 -2.43 -8.76
C LEU A 13 -47.18 -2.21 -9.82
N LEU A 14 -47.50 -1.47 -10.87
CA LEU A 14 -46.56 -1.06 -11.91
C LEU A 14 -45.40 -0.19 -11.39
N GLU A 15 -45.65 0.74 -10.48
CA GLU A 15 -44.62 1.61 -9.88
C GLU A 15 -43.63 0.78 -9.07
N LEU A 16 -44.14 -0.18 -8.28
CA LEU A 16 -43.28 -1.10 -7.55
C LEU A 16 -42.44 -1.99 -8.49
N VAL A 17 -43.06 -2.52 -9.55
CA VAL A 17 -42.35 -3.34 -10.55
C VAL A 17 -41.25 -2.55 -11.25
N ILE A 18 -41.55 -1.33 -11.69
CA ILE A 18 -40.56 -0.46 -12.35
C ILE A 18 -39.43 -0.11 -11.40
N ILE A 19 -39.70 0.21 -10.12
CA ILE A 19 -38.66 0.52 -9.14
C ILE A 19 -37.72 -0.67 -8.93
N VAL A 20 -38.24 -1.89 -8.81
CA VAL A 20 -37.41 -3.08 -8.62
C VAL A 20 -36.57 -3.37 -9.87
N ILE A 21 -37.13 -3.20 -11.08
CA ILE A 21 -36.37 -3.34 -12.34
C ILE A 21 -35.26 -2.28 -12.41
N LEU A 22 -35.57 -1.02 -12.08
CA LEU A 22 -34.60 0.08 -12.11
C LEU A 22 -33.48 -0.13 -11.08
N ILE A 23 -33.81 -0.49 -9.84
CA ILE A 23 -32.82 -0.79 -8.80
C ILE A 23 -31.97 -2.01 -9.22
N GLY A 24 -32.56 -3.01 -9.86
CA GLY A 24 -31.83 -4.16 -10.40
C GLY A 24 -30.76 -3.75 -11.42
N ILE A 25 -31.11 -2.91 -12.39
CA ILE A 25 -30.16 -2.43 -13.40
C ILE A 25 -29.09 -1.53 -12.76
N LEU A 26 -29.50 -0.58 -11.91
CA LEU A 26 -28.56 0.33 -11.24
C LEU A 26 -27.58 -0.40 -10.31
N ALA A 27 -28.03 -1.43 -9.59
CA ALA A 27 -27.18 -2.22 -8.71
C ALA A 27 -26.06 -2.91 -9.47
N THR A 28 -26.37 -3.50 -10.63
CA THR A 28 -25.33 -4.15 -11.46
C THR A 28 -24.29 -3.15 -11.94
N LEU A 29 -24.68 -1.98 -12.45
CA LEU A 29 -23.74 -0.94 -12.89
C LEU A 29 -22.85 -0.42 -11.75
N GLY A 30 -23.40 -0.29 -10.54
CA GLY A 30 -22.67 0.11 -9.34
C GLY A 30 -21.55 -0.87 -8.99
N ILE A 31 -21.81 -2.18 -9.07
CA ILE A 31 -20.82 -3.23 -8.73
C ILE A 31 -19.60 -3.15 -9.65
N HIS A 32 -19.80 -3.02 -10.96
CA HIS A 32 -18.69 -2.98 -11.91
C HIS A 32 -17.75 -1.80 -11.65
N ARG A 33 -18.30 -0.61 -11.38
CA ARG A 33 -17.50 0.58 -11.10
C ARG A 33 -16.74 0.46 -9.77
N ILE A 34 -17.38 -0.03 -8.72
CA ILE A 34 -16.73 -0.18 -7.41
C ILE A 34 -15.56 -1.16 -7.49
N SER A 35 -15.72 -2.27 -8.22
CA SER A 35 -14.64 -3.24 -8.42
C SER A 35 -13.45 -2.62 -9.14
N ALA A 36 -13.69 -1.88 -10.24
CA ALA A 36 -12.62 -1.22 -10.99
C ALA A 36 -11.87 -0.18 -10.14
N MET A 37 -12.59 0.62 -9.36
CA MET A 37 -11.97 1.63 -8.47
C MET A 37 -11.13 0.99 -7.35
N GLN A 38 -11.52 -0.18 -6.85
CA GLN A 38 -10.71 -0.91 -5.86
C GLN A 38 -9.40 -1.42 -6.45
N THR A 39 -9.45 -1.95 -7.67
CA THR A 39 -8.27 -2.38 -8.44
C THR A 39 -7.32 -1.21 -8.68
N GLU A 40 -7.82 -0.09 -9.23
CA GLU A 40 -7.02 1.12 -9.47
C GLU A 40 -6.42 1.66 -8.16
N ALA A 41 -7.18 1.66 -7.07
CA ALA A 41 -6.68 2.09 -5.76
C ALA A 41 -5.54 1.20 -5.25
N ARG A 42 -5.61 -0.13 -5.44
CA ARG A 42 -4.50 -1.04 -5.07
C ARG A 42 -3.25 -0.77 -5.91
N GLN A 43 -3.42 -0.58 -7.21
CA GLN A 43 -2.29 -0.25 -8.10
C GLN A 43 -1.62 1.06 -7.65
N LEU A 44 -2.40 2.10 -7.35
CA LEU A 44 -1.88 3.37 -6.83
C LEU A 44 -1.19 3.22 -5.47
N LEU A 45 -1.69 2.37 -4.58
CA LEU A 45 -1.03 2.08 -3.29
C LEU A 45 0.34 1.43 -3.51
N VAL A 46 0.43 0.44 -4.40
CA VAL A 46 1.69 -0.23 -4.77
C VAL A 46 2.67 0.78 -5.37
N GLU A 47 2.21 1.64 -6.29
CA GLU A 47 3.05 2.65 -6.92
C GLU A 47 3.52 3.73 -5.96
N ASN A 48 2.64 4.22 -5.08
CA ASN A 48 2.99 5.22 -4.08
C ASN A 48 3.98 4.64 -3.06
N PHE A 49 3.74 3.42 -2.60
CA PHE A 49 4.63 2.75 -1.67
C PHE A 49 6.02 2.51 -2.28
N ALA A 50 6.10 2.07 -3.54
CA ALA A 50 7.38 1.89 -4.23
C ALA A 50 8.17 3.21 -4.33
N GLN A 51 7.50 4.33 -4.63
CA GLN A 51 8.13 5.65 -4.68
C GLN A 51 8.60 6.11 -3.29
N SER A 52 7.76 5.93 -2.28
CA SER A 52 8.09 6.26 -0.89
C SER A 52 9.28 5.43 -0.39
N LEU A 53 9.37 4.16 -0.79
CA LEU A 53 10.51 3.31 -0.47
C LEU A 53 11.80 3.76 -1.16
N GLN A 54 11.75 4.16 -2.42
CA GLN A 54 12.90 4.74 -3.12
C GLN A 54 13.37 6.04 -2.45
N LEU A 55 12.42 6.89 -2.04
CA LEU A 55 12.70 8.13 -1.32
C LEU A 55 13.33 7.84 0.05
N ALA A 56 12.74 6.94 0.83
CA ALA A 56 13.25 6.54 2.15
C ALA A 56 14.66 5.92 2.04
N GLY A 57 14.91 5.09 1.02
CA GLY A 57 16.23 4.55 0.73
C GLY A 57 17.25 5.64 0.41
N THR A 58 16.88 6.62 -0.40
CA THR A 58 17.74 7.76 -0.73
C THR A 58 18.02 8.62 0.51
N MET A 59 17.01 8.90 1.35
CA MET A 59 17.20 9.65 2.59
C MET A 59 18.13 8.92 3.56
N THR A 60 17.96 7.59 3.70
CA THR A 60 18.83 6.74 4.53
C THR A 60 20.27 6.75 4.01
N TYR A 61 20.46 6.70 2.69
CA TYR A 61 21.76 6.81 2.05
C TYR A 61 22.42 8.16 2.35
N MET A 62 21.67 9.26 2.23
CA MET A 62 22.20 10.60 2.53
C MET A 62 22.61 10.74 4.00
N GLN A 63 21.83 10.21 4.94
CA GLN A 63 22.18 10.23 6.37
C GLN A 63 23.39 9.34 6.67
N THR A 64 23.47 8.15 6.09
CA THR A 64 24.61 7.24 6.27
C THR A 64 25.89 7.83 5.66
N SER A 65 25.76 8.52 4.52
CA SER A 65 26.87 9.26 3.90
C SER A 65 27.37 10.39 4.79
N ALA A 66 26.48 11.08 5.51
CA ALA A 66 26.86 12.17 6.40
C ALA A 66 27.70 11.71 7.59
N VAL A 67 27.51 10.46 8.04
CA VAL A 67 28.30 9.84 9.12
C VAL A 67 29.50 9.04 8.61
N GLY A 68 29.66 8.89 7.28
CA GLY A 68 30.83 8.25 6.66
C GLY A 68 30.79 6.73 6.58
N GLU A 69 29.63 6.10 6.74
CA GLU A 69 29.49 4.64 6.93
C GLU A 69 28.98 3.89 5.68
N LEU A 70 29.10 4.48 4.48
CA LEU A 70 28.60 3.87 3.22
C LEU A 70 29.28 2.54 2.85
N GLY A 71 30.49 2.28 3.37
CA GLY A 71 31.22 1.04 3.12
C GLY A 71 30.82 -0.12 4.02
N ASN A 72 29.98 0.12 5.02
CA ASN A 72 29.68 -0.86 6.05
C ASN A 72 28.46 -1.73 5.65
N PRO A 73 28.61 -3.06 5.55
CA PRO A 73 27.48 -3.97 5.28
C PRO A 73 26.48 -4.06 6.43
N ASP A 74 26.89 -3.69 7.64
CA ASP A 74 26.14 -3.92 8.86
C ASP A 74 26.33 -2.74 9.83
N TYR A 75 25.60 -1.64 9.56
CA TYR A 75 25.65 -0.44 10.38
C TYR A 75 24.30 -0.08 10.97
N GLN A 76 24.28 0.29 12.25
CA GLN A 76 23.09 0.78 12.93
C GLN A 76 23.04 2.31 12.86
N LEU A 77 22.27 2.84 11.91
CA LEU A 77 22.08 4.28 11.74
C LEU A 77 21.10 4.79 12.80
N VAL A 78 21.49 5.81 13.57
CA VAL A 78 20.56 6.54 14.45
C VAL A 78 19.56 7.32 13.59
N SER A 79 18.28 7.00 13.71
CA SER A 79 17.21 7.55 12.89
C SER A 79 16.92 8.99 13.33
N GLN A 80 17.47 9.97 12.60
CA GLN A 80 17.13 11.38 12.79
C GLN A 80 15.92 11.74 11.92
N GLY A 81 14.74 11.26 12.32
CA GLY A 81 13.48 11.56 11.63
C GLY A 81 13.24 10.78 10.34
N LEU A 82 13.88 9.61 10.15
CA LEU A 82 13.60 8.71 9.02
C LEU A 82 12.31 7.88 9.21
N GLY A 83 11.72 7.89 10.40
CA GLY A 83 10.46 7.21 10.70
C GLY A 83 10.30 6.87 12.19
N GLN A 84 9.61 5.79 12.51
CA GLN A 84 9.38 5.36 13.90
C GLN A 84 10.56 4.55 14.45
N GLY A 85 11.12 5.01 15.57
CA GLY A 85 12.20 4.32 16.30
C GLY A 85 13.53 5.06 16.27
N ASP A 86 14.42 4.70 17.20
CA ASP A 86 15.67 5.43 17.44
C ASP A 86 16.79 5.07 16.45
N SER A 87 16.68 3.93 15.77
CA SER A 87 17.69 3.46 14.83
C SER A 87 17.14 2.52 13.76
N ILE A 88 17.80 2.50 12.61
CA ILE A 88 17.55 1.62 11.46
C ILE A 88 18.85 0.92 11.07
N GLN A 89 18.77 -0.39 10.87
CA GLN A 89 19.88 -1.17 10.33
C GLN A 89 20.04 -0.86 8.84
N VAL A 90 21.27 -0.57 8.42
CA VAL A 90 21.61 -0.25 7.04
C VAL A 90 22.73 -1.15 6.53
N SER A 91 22.63 -1.54 5.26
CA SER A 91 23.65 -2.22 4.48
C SER A 91 24.10 -1.29 3.37
N TYR A 92 25.37 -0.92 3.38
CA TYR A 92 25.99 -0.03 2.40
C TYR A 92 25.22 1.29 2.19
N GLY A 93 24.71 1.86 3.29
CA GLY A 93 23.93 3.10 3.28
C GLY A 93 22.44 2.97 2.99
N TYR A 94 21.94 1.79 2.64
CA TYR A 94 20.51 1.58 2.39
C TYR A 94 19.87 0.70 3.47
N PRO A 95 18.55 0.79 3.69
CA PRO A 95 17.88 -0.04 4.69
C PRO A 95 18.11 -1.54 4.50
N ALA A 96 18.55 -2.23 5.54
CA ALA A 96 18.72 -3.69 5.53
C ALA A 96 17.38 -4.41 5.68
N ILE A 97 17.32 -5.68 5.27
CA ILE A 97 16.10 -6.53 5.32
C ILE A 97 16.22 -7.73 6.27
N GLU A 98 17.11 -7.66 7.27
CA GLU A 98 17.31 -8.74 8.25
C GLU A 98 16.01 -9.18 8.93
N ASN A 99 15.11 -8.22 9.15
CA ASN A 99 13.75 -8.46 9.60
C ASN A 99 12.79 -7.49 8.88
N THR A 100 11.50 -7.80 8.89
CA THR A 100 10.47 -6.94 8.29
C THR A 100 10.34 -5.61 9.04
N ASP A 101 10.57 -5.61 10.35
CA ASP A 101 10.36 -4.46 11.21
C ASP A 101 11.31 -3.31 10.88
N ASN A 102 12.55 -3.60 10.50
CA ASN A 102 13.56 -2.60 10.19
C ASN A 102 13.14 -1.68 9.05
N LEU A 103 12.58 -2.26 7.98
CA LEU A 103 12.06 -1.47 6.86
C LEU A 103 10.75 -0.77 7.23
N MET A 104 9.89 -1.42 8.02
CA MET A 104 8.62 -0.82 8.46
C MET A 104 8.82 0.43 9.30
N ARG A 105 9.93 0.52 10.07
CA ARG A 105 10.30 1.71 10.84
C ARG A 105 10.48 2.96 9.99
N LEU A 106 10.78 2.84 8.70
CA LEU A 106 10.93 3.99 7.78
C LEU A 106 9.61 4.66 7.43
N PHE A 107 8.48 4.03 7.73
CA PHE A 107 7.17 4.51 7.31
C PHE A 107 6.32 4.81 8.53
N ASP A 108 5.75 6.02 8.56
CA ASP A 108 4.77 6.38 9.56
C ASP A 108 3.37 5.91 9.13
N GLN A 109 2.64 5.27 10.06
CA GLN A 109 1.23 4.88 9.89
C GLN A 109 0.91 4.11 8.59
N LEU A 110 1.62 3.01 8.33
CA LEU A 110 1.22 2.08 7.27
C LEU A 110 -0.18 1.51 7.55
N SER A 111 -1.04 1.50 6.52
CA SER A 111 -2.37 0.90 6.64
C SER A 111 -2.25 -0.60 6.98
N GLY A 112 -3.16 -1.13 7.79
CA GLY A 112 -3.21 -2.55 8.15
C GLY A 112 -3.46 -3.53 6.98
N ARG A 113 -3.55 -3.02 5.75
CA ARG A 113 -3.67 -3.78 4.50
C ARG A 113 -2.32 -4.28 3.98
N TRP A 114 -1.21 -3.75 4.49
CA TRP A 114 0.12 -4.16 4.08
C TRP A 114 0.58 -5.40 4.83
N HIS A 115 1.01 -6.40 4.09
CA HIS A 115 1.57 -7.63 4.60
C HIS A 115 3.03 -7.75 4.14
N PHE A 116 3.95 -7.76 5.10
CA PHE A 116 5.38 -7.83 4.86
C PHE A 116 5.90 -9.25 5.09
N SER A 117 6.82 -9.67 4.23
CA SER A 117 7.55 -10.93 4.38
C SER A 117 8.96 -10.76 3.81
N THR A 118 9.93 -11.49 4.34
CA THR A 118 11.30 -11.49 3.82
C THR A 118 11.81 -12.92 3.75
N ASN A 119 12.65 -13.21 2.75
CA ASN A 119 13.44 -14.45 2.67
C ASN A 119 14.93 -14.21 2.94
N GLY A 120 15.30 -13.00 3.39
CA GLY A 120 16.69 -12.58 3.61
C GLY A 120 17.37 -11.97 2.39
N GLU A 121 16.85 -12.20 1.18
CA GLU A 121 17.37 -11.59 -0.07
C GLU A 121 16.40 -10.53 -0.62
N TRP A 122 15.11 -10.79 -0.49
CA TRP A 122 14.01 -9.93 -0.92
C TRP A 122 13.01 -9.75 0.22
N LEU A 123 12.64 -8.50 0.45
CA LEU A 123 11.46 -8.14 1.22
C LEU A 123 10.29 -7.92 0.27
N ASN A 124 9.16 -8.56 0.53
CA ASN A 124 7.93 -8.43 -0.22
C ASN A 124 6.86 -7.74 0.65
N ALA A 125 6.35 -6.62 0.15
CA ALA A 125 5.24 -5.87 0.75
C ALA A 125 3.99 -6.03 -0.13
N ARG A 126 2.98 -6.77 0.34
CA ARG A 126 1.74 -7.07 -0.39
C ARG A 126 0.56 -6.28 0.15
N VAL A 127 -0.31 -5.82 -0.74
CA VAL A 127 -1.59 -5.20 -0.36
C VAL A 127 -2.68 -6.28 -0.32
N ASP A 128 -3.45 -6.33 0.77
CA ASP A 128 -4.53 -7.29 1.01
C ASP A 128 -4.11 -8.78 0.86
N ASN A 129 -2.81 -9.06 1.06
CA ASN A 129 -2.20 -10.39 0.89
C ASN A 129 -2.31 -10.96 -0.54
N LEU A 130 -2.49 -10.10 -1.55
CA LEU A 130 -2.48 -10.48 -2.96
C LEU A 130 -1.04 -10.52 -3.49
N SER A 131 -0.64 -11.63 -4.12
CA SER A 131 0.71 -11.78 -4.69
C SER A 131 0.98 -10.80 -5.83
N ASP A 132 -0.05 -10.47 -6.59
CA ASP A 132 0.05 -9.63 -7.78
C ASP A 132 -0.12 -8.13 -7.49
N CYS A 133 -0.26 -7.78 -6.20
CA CYS A 133 -0.28 -6.41 -5.67
C CYS A 133 0.83 -6.22 -4.65
N ALA A 134 2.06 -6.14 -5.15
CA ALA A 134 3.22 -6.15 -4.28
C ALA A 134 4.34 -5.21 -4.72
N VAL A 135 5.16 -4.82 -3.76
CA VAL A 135 6.47 -4.22 -3.99
C VAL A 135 7.52 -5.15 -3.39
N ALA A 136 8.49 -5.54 -4.20
CA ALA A 136 9.65 -6.30 -3.76
C ALA A 136 10.87 -5.38 -3.67
N TYR A 137 11.62 -5.50 -2.57
CA TYR A 137 12.79 -4.71 -2.25
C TYR A 137 13.99 -5.60 -1.96
N ARG A 138 15.13 -5.29 -2.57
CA ARG A 138 16.42 -5.94 -2.29
C ARG A 138 17.45 -4.87 -1.96
N PRO A 139 18.07 -4.92 -0.77
CA PRO A 139 19.18 -4.02 -0.44
C PRO A 139 20.44 -4.41 -1.23
N PRO A 140 21.41 -3.50 -1.33
CA PRO A 140 22.70 -3.81 -1.93
C PRO A 140 23.49 -4.81 -1.08
N HIS A 141 24.29 -5.62 -1.77
CA HIS A 141 25.23 -6.59 -1.19
C HIS A 141 26.69 -6.13 -1.33
N GLN A 142 26.92 -5.00 -2.00
CA GLN A 142 28.24 -4.39 -2.18
C GLN A 142 28.14 -2.86 -2.20
N PRO A 143 29.21 -2.11 -1.86
CA PRO A 143 29.17 -0.65 -1.73
C PRO A 143 28.73 0.14 -2.99
N THR A 144 28.88 -0.44 -4.18
CA THR A 144 28.55 0.22 -5.45
C THR A 144 27.23 -0.25 -6.06
N GLU A 145 26.55 -1.19 -5.40
CA GLU A 145 25.25 -1.69 -5.84
C GLU A 145 24.14 -0.74 -5.39
N GLN A 146 23.15 -0.51 -6.24
CA GLN A 146 21.93 0.21 -5.87
C GLN A 146 20.86 -0.77 -5.40
N PRO A 147 20.00 -0.38 -4.45
CA PRO A 147 18.86 -1.21 -4.08
C PRO A 147 17.93 -1.41 -5.27
N GLN A 148 17.30 -2.59 -5.33
CA GLN A 148 16.30 -2.89 -6.34
C GLN A 148 14.90 -2.79 -5.76
N VAL A 149 14.02 -2.10 -6.48
CA VAL A 149 12.59 -2.00 -6.16
C VAL A 149 11.80 -2.48 -7.37
N VAL A 150 11.07 -3.58 -7.21
CA VAL A 150 10.28 -4.20 -8.28
C VAL A 150 8.80 -4.11 -7.92
N LYS A 151 7.98 -3.59 -8.83
CA LYS A 151 6.53 -3.50 -8.67
C LYS A 151 5.84 -4.69 -9.34
N GLN A 152 4.90 -5.30 -8.64
CA GLN A 152 3.98 -6.31 -9.16
C GLN A 152 2.58 -5.71 -9.09
N ILE A 153 2.02 -5.39 -10.27
CA ILE A 153 0.70 -4.77 -10.42
C ILE A 153 -0.20 -5.52 -11.41
N GLN A 154 0.29 -6.62 -12.00
CA GLN A 154 -0.45 -7.38 -13.00
C GLN A 154 -1.44 -8.33 -12.31
N GLY A 155 -2.63 -7.86 -11.97
CA GLY A 155 -3.63 -8.66 -11.25
C GLY A 155 -4.12 -8.05 -9.94
N CYS A 156 -3.72 -6.80 -9.65
CA CYS A 156 -4.55 -5.91 -8.85
C CYS A 156 -5.87 -5.62 -9.57
#